data_AF-A0A3N5Q6S1-F1
#
_entry.id   AF-A0A3N5Q6S1-F1
#
_cell.length_a   1.000
_cell.length_b   1.000
_cell.length_c   1.000
_cell.angle_alpha   90.00
_cell.angle_beta   90.00
_cell.angle_gamma   90.00
#
_symmetry.space_group_name_H-M   'P 1'
#
loop_
_entity.id
_entity.type
_entity.pdbx_description
1 polymer ?
#
loop_
_entity_poly.entity_id
_entity_poly.type
_entity_poly.pdbx_seq_one_letter_code
_entity_poly.pdbx_strand_id
1 'polypeptide(L)'
;MSKEIAGRRVELDVASLDLGDRVQARWLPLLGVVFDVRGDVLEIALDGRGHSILSPREILLEETERGLVALEIVAADDTVETLRFREPLRLEHAEARTDRERT
;
A
#
# COMPACT_ATOMS: atom_id res chain seq x y z
N MET A 1 -3.58 7.38 9.10
CA MET A 1 -3.69 7.63 7.64
C MET A 1 -2.84 8.84 7.29
N SER A 2 -1.91 8.70 6.34
CA SER A 2 -1.17 9.86 5.81
C SER A 2 -2.03 10.60 4.78
N LYS A 3 -1.93 11.94 4.75
CA LYS A 3 -2.75 12.79 3.89
C LYS A 3 -2.35 12.72 2.41
N GLU A 4 -1.09 12.40 2.13
CA GLU A 4 -0.50 12.42 0.79
C GLU A 4 -1.00 11.31 -0.16
N ILE A 5 -1.54 10.21 0.39
CA ILE A 5 -2.04 9.06 -0.38
C ILE A 5 -3.50 9.21 -0.81
N ALA A 6 -4.28 10.07 -0.16
CA ALA A 6 -5.72 10.17 -0.38
C ALA A 6 -6.03 10.70 -1.79
N GLY A 7 -6.77 9.91 -2.58
CA GLY A 7 -7.19 10.26 -3.94
C GLY A 7 -6.16 9.96 -5.03
N ARG A 8 -4.98 9.43 -4.69
CA ARG A 8 -3.99 8.94 -5.65
C ARG A 8 -4.56 7.73 -6.40
N ARG A 9 -4.43 7.66 -7.72
CA ARG A 9 -4.86 6.47 -8.47
C ARG A 9 -3.79 5.39 -8.45
N VAL A 10 -4.20 4.15 -8.23
CA VAL A 10 -3.32 2.99 -8.15
C VAL A 10 -3.87 1.82 -8.96
N GLU A 11 -2.96 1.01 -9.48
CA GLU A 11 -3.24 -0.32 -10.02
C GLU A 11 -2.79 -1.35 -9.00
N LEU A 12 -3.61 -2.38 -8.76
CA LEU A 12 -3.31 -3.47 -7.84
C LEU A 12 -3.32 -4.78 -8.61
N ASP A 13 -2.14 -5.39 -8.67
CA ASP A 13 -1.88 -6.68 -9.28
C ASP A 13 -1.56 -7.70 -8.21
N VAL A 14 -2.06 -8.92 -8.41
CA VAL A 14 -1.77 -10.07 -7.55
C VAL A 14 -1.14 -11.15 -8.42
N ALA A 15 0.10 -11.53 -8.06
CA ALA A 15 0.85 -12.61 -8.68
C ALA A 15 1.05 -13.72 -7.64
N SER A 16 0.58 -14.93 -7.95
CA SER A 16 0.84 -16.12 -7.16
C SER A 16 1.11 -17.29 -8.10
N LEU A 17 1.96 -18.23 -7.65
CA LEU A 17 2.32 -19.44 -8.39
C LEU A 17 1.08 -20.23 -8.86
N ASP A 18 -0.03 -20.16 -8.11
CA ASP A 18 -1.27 -20.87 -8.41
C ASP A 18 -2.33 -20.03 -9.18
N LEU A 19 -2.21 -18.70 -9.21
CA LEU A 19 -3.26 -17.80 -9.75
C LEU A 19 -2.90 -17.11 -11.08
N GLY A 20 -1.62 -17.08 -11.46
CA GLY A 20 -1.11 -16.26 -12.56
C GLY A 20 -1.27 -14.75 -12.31
N ASP A 21 -0.77 -13.91 -13.23
CA ASP A 21 -0.93 -12.45 -13.10
C ASP A 21 -2.39 -12.04 -13.27
N ARG A 22 -3.06 -11.69 -12.18
CA ARG A 22 -4.42 -11.14 -12.21
C ARG A 22 -4.40 -9.71 -11.73
N VAL A 23 -4.75 -8.80 -12.64
CA VAL A 23 -5.04 -7.41 -12.28
C VAL A 23 -6.34 -7.37 -11.51
N GLN A 24 -6.28 -7.11 -10.21
CA GLN A 24 -7.47 -7.02 -9.38
C GLN A 24 -8.13 -5.64 -9.57
N ALA A 25 -7.38 -4.55 -9.63
CA ALA A 25 -7.91 -3.20 -9.91
C ALA A 25 -7.04 -2.43 -10.88
N ARG A 26 -7.69 -1.66 -11.75
CA ARG A 26 -7.02 -0.70 -12.64
C ARG A 26 -7.37 0.73 -12.27
N TRP A 27 -6.37 1.47 -11.81
CA TRP A 27 -6.41 2.92 -11.59
C TRP A 27 -7.56 3.43 -10.71
N LEU A 28 -7.85 2.71 -9.63
CA LEU A 28 -8.81 3.16 -8.62
C LEU A 28 -8.17 4.18 -7.68
N PRO A 29 -8.92 5.18 -7.19
CA PRO A 29 -8.47 6.04 -6.09
C PRO A 29 -8.10 5.21 -4.85
N LEU A 30 -6.90 5.41 -4.33
CA LEU A 30 -6.43 4.92 -3.04
C LEU A 30 -6.95 5.83 -1.94
N LEU A 31 -7.64 5.23 -0.98
CA LEU A 31 -8.17 5.92 0.19
C LEU A 31 -7.19 5.81 1.37
N GLY A 32 -6.46 4.70 1.46
CA GLY A 32 -5.41 4.52 2.45
C GLY A 32 -4.82 3.12 2.44
N VAL A 33 -3.68 2.98 3.12
CA VAL A 33 -3.05 1.71 3.47
C VAL A 33 -2.90 1.68 4.98
N VAL A 34 -3.36 0.59 5.61
CA VAL A 34 -3.39 0.45 7.07
C VAL A 34 -2.90 -0.94 7.44
N PHE A 35 -1.97 -1.03 8.39
CA PHE A 35 -1.56 -2.30 8.97
C PHE A 35 -2.22 -2.49 10.34
N ASP A 36 -3.04 -3.54 10.48
CA ASP A 36 -3.55 -4.00 11.78
C ASP A 36 -2.55 -4.97 12.41
N VAL A 37 -1.77 -4.46 13.36
CA VAL A 37 -0.77 -5.24 14.11
C VAL A 37 -1.42 -6.39 14.91
N ARG A 38 -2.69 -6.25 15.33
CA ARG A 38 -3.35 -7.30 16.12
C ARG A 38 -3.83 -8.44 15.24
N GLY A 39 -4.34 -8.11 14.06
CA GLY A 39 -4.81 -9.07 13.07
C GLY A 39 -3.69 -9.66 12.21
N ASP A 40 -2.52 -9.01 12.18
CA ASP A 40 -1.45 -9.30 11.23
C ASP A 40 -1.94 -9.18 9.78
N VAL A 41 -2.64 -8.08 9.48
CA VAL A 41 -3.27 -7.83 8.18
C VAL A 41 -2.89 -6.46 7.65
N LEU A 42 -2.48 -6.40 6.38
CA LEU A 42 -2.36 -5.16 5.64
C LEU A 42 -3.61 -4.93 4.81
N GLU A 43 -4.28 -3.81 5.04
CA GLU A 43 -5.49 -3.40 4.35
C GLU A 43 -5.19 -2.28 3.36
N ILE A 44 -5.55 -2.49 2.09
CA ILE A 44 -5.50 -1.51 1.02
C ILE A 44 -6.94 -1.08 0.71
N ALA A 45 -7.30 0.14 1.11
CA ALA A 45 -8.61 0.70 0.86
C ALA A 45 -8.63 1.44 -0.49
N LEU A 46 -9.39 0.93 -1.45
CA LEU A 46 -9.63 1.57 -2.75
C LEU A 46 -11.07 2.08 -2.83
N ASP A 47 -11.33 3.06 -3.67
CA ASP A 47 -12.70 3.50 -3.93
C ASP A 47 -13.51 2.34 -4.54
N GLY A 48 -14.63 2.01 -3.87
CA GLY A 48 -15.52 0.91 -4.24
C GLY A 48 -15.09 -0.50 -3.82
N ARG A 49 -13.90 -0.71 -3.23
CA ARG A 49 -13.45 -2.03 -2.73
C ARG A 49 -12.24 -1.98 -1.79
N GLY A 50 -12.14 -2.94 -0.87
CA GLY A 50 -10.94 -3.20 -0.09
C GLY A 50 -10.14 -4.37 -0.64
N HIS A 51 -8.86 -4.45 -0.27
CA HIS A 51 -8.02 -5.62 -0.49
C HIS A 51 -7.20 -5.90 0.76
N SER A 52 -7.32 -7.12 1.29
CA SER A 52 -6.72 -7.53 2.55
C SER A 52 -5.61 -8.55 2.30
N ILE A 53 -4.42 -8.27 2.82
CA ILE A 53 -3.24 -9.14 2.73
C ILE A 53 -2.98 -9.71 4.11
N LEU A 54 -3.18 -11.03 4.26
CA LEU A 54 -2.99 -11.73 5.53
C LEU A 54 -1.52 -12.06 5.73
N SER A 55 -1.02 -11.82 6.94
CA SER A 55 0.35 -12.13 7.37
C SER A 55 1.41 -11.66 6.37
N PRO A 56 1.48 -10.34 6.09
CA PRO A 56 2.52 -9.79 5.22
C PRO A 56 3.90 -10.03 5.83
N ARG A 57 4.76 -10.73 5.10
CA ARG A 57 6.13 -11.05 5.53
C ARG A 57 7.10 -9.95 5.19
N GLU A 58 6.95 -9.37 3.99
CA GLU A 58 7.84 -8.34 3.47
C GLU A 58 7.02 -7.25 2.79
N ILE A 59 7.45 -6.01 2.97
CA ILE A 59 6.92 -4.84 2.25
C ILE A 59 8.15 -4.12 1.69
N LEU A 60 8.28 -4.14 0.37
CA LEU A 60 9.34 -3.46 -0.37
C LEU A 60 8.78 -2.20 -1.03
N LEU A 61 9.55 -1.11 -0.95
CA LEU A 61 9.23 0.16 -1.56
C LEU A 61 10.06 0.31 -2.84
N GLU A 62 9.41 0.55 -3.97
CA GLU A 62 10.09 0.93 -5.20
C GLU A 62 10.07 2.45 -5.33
N GLU A 63 11.22 3.08 -5.12
CA GLU A 63 11.39 4.54 -5.18
C GLU A 63 12.25 4.95 -6.38
N THR A 64 11.89 6.09 -6.97
CA THR A 64 12.67 6.78 -8.01
C THR A 64 13.02 8.18 -7.53
N GLU A 65 13.85 8.91 -8.28
CA GLU A 65 14.09 10.34 -8.01
C GLU A 65 12.80 11.19 -7.99
N ARG A 66 11.70 10.68 -8.56
CA ARG A 66 10.41 11.39 -8.62
C ARG A 66 9.51 11.08 -7.41
N GLY A 67 9.83 10.06 -6.62
CA GLY A 67 9.05 9.55 -5.50
C GLY A 67 8.80 8.05 -5.59
N LEU A 68 7.95 7.55 -4.70
CA LEU A 68 7.51 6.16 -4.61
C LEU A 68 6.62 5.82 -5.82
N VAL A 69 6.98 4.75 -6.54
CA VAL A 69 6.26 4.30 -7.75
C VAL A 69 5.51 3.00 -7.54
N ALA A 70 5.95 2.15 -6.62
CA ALA A 70 5.23 0.93 -6.26
C ALA A 70 5.50 0.48 -4.82
N LEU A 71 4.56 -0.32 -4.30
CA LEU A 71 4.76 -1.19 -3.15
C LEU A 71 4.68 -2.64 -3.63
N GLU A 72 5.61 -3.46 -3.18
CA GLU A 72 5.55 -4.91 -3.34
C GLU A 72 5.39 -5.55 -1.97
N ILE A 73 4.38 -6.40 -1.81
CA ILE A 73 4.05 -7.06 -0.55
C ILE A 73 4.11 -8.56 -0.78
N VAL A 74 4.92 -9.24 0.02
CA VAL A 74 5.01 -10.71 0.02
C VAL A 74 4.22 -11.25 1.20
N ALA A 75 3.17 -12.01 0.93
CA ALA A 75 2.31 -12.63 1.93
C ALA A 75 2.89 -13.96 2.44
N ALA A 76 2.28 -14.52 3.50
CA ALA A 76 2.73 -15.78 4.10
C ALA A 76 2.64 -17.00 3.17
N ASP A 77 1.75 -16.98 2.19
CA ASP A 77 1.55 -18.01 1.18
C ASP A 77 2.43 -17.81 -0.08
N ASP A 78 3.44 -16.95 0.02
CA ASP A 78 4.32 -16.53 -1.07
C ASP A 78 3.58 -15.82 -2.24
N THR A 79 2.33 -15.38 -2.04
CA THR A 79 1.66 -14.45 -2.96
C THR A 79 2.37 -13.10 -2.93
N VAL A 80 2.67 -12.57 -4.11
CA VAL A 80 3.26 -11.25 -4.31
C VAL A 80 2.17 -10.30 -4.79
N GLU A 81 1.97 -9.23 -4.05
CA GLU A 81 1.02 -8.18 -4.39
C GLU A 81 1.74 -6.90 -4.72
N THR A 82 1.44 -6.33 -5.88
CA THR A 82 2.06 -5.09 -6.35
C THR A 82 1.03 -3.98 -6.44
N LEU A 83 1.21 -2.93 -5.64
CA LEU A 83 0.45 -1.69 -5.73
C LEU A 83 1.26 -0.65 -6.51
N ARG A 84 0.89 -0.38 -7.76
CA ARG A 84 1.56 0.64 -8.59
C ARG A 84 0.84 1.97 -8.55
N PHE A 85 1.58 3.05 -8.36
CA PHE A 85 1.03 4.40 -8.38
C PHE A 85 1.01 4.96 -9.80
N ARG A 86 -0.13 5.55 -10.22
CA ARG A 86 -0.26 6.16 -11.56
C ARG A 86 0.70 7.32 -11.77
N GLU A 87 0.93 8.07 -10.71
CA GLU A 87 1.96 9.10 -10.68
C GLU A 87 2.74 8.89 -9.39
N PRO A 88 4.06 9.13 -9.39
CA PRO A 88 4.90 8.93 -8.21
C PRO A 88 4.35 9.66 -6.99
N LEU A 89 4.31 8.97 -5.86
CA LEU A 89 3.94 9.55 -4.58
C LEU A 89 5.18 10.14 -3.92
N ARG A 90 5.14 11.45 -3.65
CA ARG A 90 6.14 12.07 -2.79
C ARG A 90 5.70 11.92 -1.35
N LEU A 91 6.45 11.14 -0.60
CA LEU A 91 6.29 11.06 0.84
C LEU A 91 7.01 12.26 1.44
N GLU A 92 6.27 13.32 1.72
CA GLU A 92 6.82 14.35 2.61
C GLU A 92 6.96 13.69 3.97
N HIS A 93 8.16 13.73 4.57
CA HIS A 93 8.36 13.25 5.93
C HIS A 93 7.42 14.04 6.84
N ALA A 94 6.29 13.45 7.20
CA ALA A 94 5.55 13.87 8.37
C ALA A 94 6.43 13.48 9.55
N GLU A 95 7.34 14.38 9.95
CA GLU A 95 7.86 14.34 11.31
C GLU A 95 6.63 14.22 12.20
N ALA A 96 6.57 13.12 12.96
CA ALA A 96 5.63 13.01 14.03
C ALA A 96 5.84 14.25 14.89
N ARG A 97 4.91 15.21 14.82
CA ARG A 97 4.81 16.25 15.83
C ARG A 97 4.59 15.49 17.13
N THR A 98 5.69 15.21 17.80
CA THR A 98 5.69 14.79 19.18
C THR A 98 5.29 16.05 19.92
N ASP A 99 3.97 16.26 20.05
CA ASP A 99 3.41 17.15 21.04
C ASP A 99 3.79 16.58 22.41
N ARG A 100 5.04 16.84 22.81
CA ARG A 100 5.44 16.87 24.20
C ARG A 100 5.25 18.29 24.70
N GLU A 101 4.00 18.75 24.65
CA GLU A 101 3.55 19.89 25.44
C GLU A 101 2.22 19.51 26.07
N ARG A 102 2.31 18.97 27.29
CA ARG A 102 1.29 19.20 28.32
C ARG A 102 1.80 18.80 29.70
N THR A 103 2.24 19.88 30.37
CA THR A 103 2.19 20.14 31.82
C THR A 103 3.21 19.44 32.71
#